data_AF-A0A2E3WT67-F1
#
_entry.id   AF-A0A2E3WT67-F1
#
_cell.length_a   1.000
_cell.length_b   1.000
_cell.length_c   1.000
_cell.angle_alpha   90.00
_cell.angle_beta   90.00
_cell.angle_gamma   90.00
#
_symmetry.space_group_name_H-M   'P 1'
#
loop_
_entity.id
_entity.type
_entity.pdbx_description
1 polymer ?
#
loop_
_entity_poly.entity_id
_entity_poly.type
_entity_poly.pdbx_seq_one_letter_code
_entity_poly.pdbx_strand_id
1 'polypeptide(L)'
;MNPYNIDIDELRDSKEIISEKDLLKLKLVSELLRATNKMSSAEFIEKSKIDKSDLSRMRALDLERFTIDRVLNYIERLGLTTKKSKIKVS
;
A
#
# COMPACT_ATOMS: atom_id res chain seq x y z
N MET A 1 19.37 15.36 23.70
CA MET A 1 19.40 14.30 22.67
C MET A 1 18.49 14.76 21.54
N ASN A 2 19.02 14.97 20.33
CA ASN A 2 18.23 15.48 19.21
C ASN A 2 17.50 14.30 18.53
N PRO A 3 16.16 14.25 18.53
CA PRO A 3 15.39 13.14 17.98
C PRO A 3 15.43 13.04 16.44
N TYR A 4 16.12 13.97 15.76
CA TYR A 4 16.26 14.00 14.30
C TYR A 4 17.65 13.60 13.81
N ASN A 5 18.48 13.01 14.67
CA ASN A 5 19.76 12.43 14.25
C ASN A 5 19.46 11.10 13.53
N ILE A 6 19.07 11.20 12.26
CA ILE A 6 18.91 10.04 11.39
C ILE A 6 20.32 9.55 11.08
N ASP A 7 20.67 8.39 11.61
CA ASP A 7 21.90 7.71 11.25
C ASP A 7 21.76 7.20 9.82
N ILE A 8 22.46 7.85 8.89
CA ILE A 8 22.42 7.53 7.47
C ILE A 8 22.94 6.09 7.25
N ASP A 9 23.82 5.61 8.13
CA ASP A 9 24.40 4.27 8.08
C ASP A 9 23.41 3.18 8.57
N GLU A 10 22.35 3.57 9.29
CA GLU A 10 21.23 2.67 9.66
C GLU A 10 20.10 2.65 8.61
N LEU A 11 20.15 3.53 7.61
CA LEU A 11 19.15 3.54 6.54
C LEU A 11 19.33 2.27 5.69
N ARG A 12 18.37 1.37 5.80
CA ARG A 12 18.31 0.17 4.95
C ARG A 12 18.18 0.58 3.49
N ASP A 13 19.02 -0.02 2.66
CA ASP A 13 18.88 0.06 1.20
C ASP A 13 17.47 -0.36 0.78
N SER A 14 16.91 0.39 -0.17
CA SER A 14 15.64 0.01 -0.79
C SER A 14 15.78 -1.37 -1.44
N LYS A 15 14.99 -2.35 -0.98
CA LYS A 15 14.92 -3.68 -1.62
C LYS A 15 14.59 -3.49 -3.10
N GLU A 16 15.41 -4.08 -3.96
CA GLU A 16 15.11 -4.20 -5.38
C GLU A 16 13.85 -5.07 -5.54
N ILE A 17 12.82 -4.55 -6.22
CA ILE A 17 11.57 -5.27 -6.46
C ILE A 17 11.78 -6.17 -7.67
N ILE A 18 12.25 -7.39 -7.43
CA ILE A 18 12.56 -8.37 -8.49
C ILE A 18 11.30 -9.07 -9.02
N SER A 19 10.20 -9.05 -8.26
CA SER A 19 8.97 -9.80 -8.52
C SER A 19 7.88 -8.91 -9.13
N GLU A 20 7.38 -9.25 -10.32
CA GLU A 20 6.25 -8.57 -10.98
C GLU A 20 5.01 -8.50 -10.09
N LYS A 21 4.79 -9.53 -9.25
CA LYS A 21 3.68 -9.58 -8.30
C LYS A 21 3.83 -8.51 -7.21
N ASP A 22 5.03 -8.32 -6.70
CA ASP A 22 5.30 -7.30 -5.68
C ASP A 22 5.23 -5.90 -6.28
N LEU A 23 5.66 -5.72 -7.52
CA LEU A 23 5.46 -4.47 -8.26
C LEU A 23 3.98 -4.16 -8.45
N LEU A 24 3.17 -5.15 -8.83
CA LEU A 24 1.72 -4.99 -9.00
C LEU A 24 1.04 -4.65 -7.66
N LYS A 25 1.39 -5.36 -6.59
CA LYS A 25 0.90 -5.09 -5.23
C LYS A 25 1.24 -3.68 -4.78
N LEU A 26 2.48 -3.24 -5.00
CA LEU A 26 2.92 -1.88 -4.67
C LEU A 26 2.15 -0.82 -5.46
N LYS A 27 1.94 -1.03 -6.76
CA LYS A 27 1.14 -0.13 -7.61
C LYS A 27 -0.31 -0.02 -7.10
N LEU A 28 -0.95 -1.14 -6.80
CA LEU A 28 -2.32 -1.17 -6.29
C LEU A 28 -2.45 -0.41 -4.97
N VAL A 29 -1.55 -0.66 -4.02
CA VAL A 29 -1.59 0.02 -2.72
C VAL A 29 -1.30 1.51 -2.86
N SER A 30 -0.31 1.89 -3.67
CA SER A 30 0.03 3.30 -3.90
C SER A 30 -1.15 4.08 -4.49
N GLU A 31 -1.84 3.53 -5.49
CA GLU A 31 -3.00 4.16 -6.10
C GLU A 31 -4.22 4.17 -5.17
N LEU A 32 -4.43 3.11 -4.38
CA LEU A 32 -5.46 3.08 -3.34
C LEU A 32 -5.24 4.21 -2.32
N LEU A 33 -4.03 4.33 -1.77
CA LEU A 33 -3.70 5.36 -0.79
C LEU A 33 -3.84 6.76 -1.37
N ARG A 34 -3.49 6.95 -2.65
CA ARG A 34 -3.70 8.21 -3.37
C ARG A 34 -5.18 8.53 -3.51
N ALA A 35 -6.02 7.55 -3.91
CA ALA A 35 -7.46 7.73 -4.05
C ALA A 35 -8.16 8.03 -2.72
N THR A 36 -7.63 7.52 -1.61
CA THR A 36 -8.18 7.71 -0.27
C THR A 36 -7.45 8.77 0.56
N ASN A 37 -6.63 9.63 -0.05
CA ASN A 37 -5.76 10.56 0.70
C ASN A 37 -6.52 11.56 1.60
N LYS A 38 -7.76 11.89 1.25
CA LYS A 38 -8.65 12.78 2.02
C LYS A 38 -9.47 12.04 3.08
N MET A 39 -9.40 10.70 3.11
CA MET A 39 -10.14 9.86 4.04
C MET A 39 -9.42 9.81 5.38
N SER A 40 -10.15 10.01 6.48
CA SER A 40 -9.57 9.83 7.81
C SER A 40 -9.23 8.36 8.05
N SER A 41 -8.30 8.08 8.97
CA SER A 41 -7.98 6.69 9.35
C SER A 41 -9.21 5.95 9.89
N ALA A 42 -10.08 6.63 10.63
CA ALA A 42 -11.30 6.04 11.18
C ALA A 42 -12.28 5.65 10.06
N GLU A 43 -12.52 6.56 9.12
CA GLU A 43 -13.40 6.31 7.96
C GLU A 43 -12.86 5.18 7.07
N PHE A 44 -11.53 5.15 6.85
CA PHE A 44 -10.90 4.09 6.08
C PHE A 44 -11.10 2.72 6.74
N ILE A 45 -10.85 2.63 8.05
CA ILE A 45 -11.05 1.40 8.83
C ILE A 45 -12.51 0.98 8.80
N GLU A 46 -13.43 1.93 8.98
CA GLU A 46 -14.86 1.66 9.01
C GLU A 46 -15.37 1.08 7.68
N LYS A 47 -14.94 1.65 6.54
CA LYS A 47 -15.38 1.22 5.21
C LYS A 47 -14.69 -0.06 4.73
N SER A 48 -13.36 -0.13 4.85
CA SER A 48 -12.59 -1.29 4.36
C SER A 48 -12.61 -2.49 5.30
N LYS A 49 -12.97 -2.28 6.57
CA LYS A 49 -12.84 -3.26 7.67
C LYS A 49 -11.41 -3.81 7.81
N ILE A 50 -10.40 -3.01 7.46
CA ILE A 50 -9.00 -3.32 7.72
C ILE A 50 -8.69 -3.14 9.20
N ASP A 51 -7.85 -4.00 9.76
CA ASP A 51 -7.31 -3.78 11.11
C ASP A 51 -6.43 -2.53 11.17
N LYS A 52 -6.46 -1.83 12.30
CA LYS A 52 -5.63 -0.62 12.50
C LYS A 52 -4.14 -0.89 12.26
N SER A 53 -3.64 -2.05 12.70
CA SER A 53 -2.24 -2.43 12.51
C SER A 53 -1.89 -2.65 11.03
N ASP A 54 -2.81 -3.23 10.27
CA ASP A 54 -2.64 -3.46 8.83
C ASP A 54 -2.75 -2.16 8.04
N LEU A 55 -3.64 -1.23 8.42
CA LEU A 55 -3.64 0.10 7.82
C LEU A 55 -2.31 0.83 8.03
N SER A 56 -1.72 0.71 9.23
CA SER A 56 -0.41 1.31 9.52
C SER A 56 0.68 0.72 8.64
N ARG A 57 0.73 -0.62 8.49
CA ARG A 57 1.69 -1.31 7.61
C ARG A 57 1.51 -0.90 6.15
N MET A 58 0.26 -0.88 5.68
CA MET A 58 -0.08 -0.46 4.32
C MET A 58 0.42 0.95 4.01
N ARG A 59 0.23 1.90 4.94
CA ARG A 59 0.72 3.28 4.80
C ARG A 59 2.24 3.41 4.89
N ALA A 60 2.88 2.54 5.64
CA ALA A 60 4.34 2.42 5.69
C ALA A 60 4.92 1.65 4.50
N LEU A 61 4.08 1.21 3.55
CA LEU A 61 4.45 0.35 2.41
C LEU A 61 5.13 -0.96 2.83
N ASP A 62 4.85 -1.45 4.04
CA ASP A 62 5.18 -2.79 4.48
C ASP A 62 4.11 -3.77 3.97
N LEU A 63 4.34 -4.31 2.77
CA LEU A 63 3.36 -5.08 2.01
C LEU A 63 3.62 -6.60 2.01
N GLU A 64 4.56 -7.10 2.84
CA GLU A 64 4.96 -8.51 2.82
C GLU A 64 3.78 -9.45 3.17
N ARG A 65 2.91 -9.03 4.09
CA ARG A 65 1.74 -9.81 4.54
C ARG A 65 0.48 -9.60 3.70
N PHE A 66 0.50 -8.68 2.74
CA PHE A 66 -0.65 -8.39 1.90
C PHE A 66 -0.60 -9.23 0.63
N THR A 67 -1.70 -9.92 0.33
CA THR A 67 -1.92 -10.53 -0.98
C THR A 67 -2.62 -9.54 -1.90
N ILE A 68 -2.47 -9.73 -3.22
CA ILE A 68 -3.16 -8.90 -4.22
C ILE A 68 -4.68 -8.97 -4.00
N ASP A 69 -5.23 -10.16 -3.78
CA ASP A 69 -6.67 -10.35 -3.53
C ASP A 69 -7.15 -9.59 -2.29
N ARG A 70 -6.35 -9.55 -1.23
CA ARG A 70 -6.67 -8.79 -0.01
C ARG A 70 -6.71 -7.29 -0.29
N VAL A 71 -5.78 -6.78 -1.09
CA VAL A 71 -5.78 -5.36 -1.52
C VAL A 71 -6.99 -5.06 -2.40
N LEU A 72 -7.33 -5.94 -3.35
CA LEU A 72 -8.51 -5.79 -4.20
C LEU A 72 -9.81 -5.77 -3.38
N ASN A 73 -9.93 -6.63 -2.37
CA ASN A 73 -11.09 -6.64 -1.47
C ASN A 73 -11.26 -5.30 -0.74
N TYR A 74 -10.16 -4.69 -0.27
CA TYR A 74 -10.22 -3.35 0.33
C TYR A 74 -10.67 -2.28 -0.66
N ILE A 75 -10.15 -2.33 -1.90
CA ILE A 75 -10.56 -1.41 -2.98
C ILE A 75 -12.07 -1.51 -3.21
N GLU A 76 -12.60 -2.73 -3.36
CA GLU A 76 -14.03 -2.97 -3.57
C GLU A 76 -14.88 -2.49 -2.39
N ARG A 77 -14.47 -2.77 -1.15
CA ARG A 77 -15.17 -2.31 0.07
C ARG A 77 -15.19 -0.78 0.21
N LEU A 78 -14.19 -0.11 -0.33
CA LEU A 78 -14.13 1.36 -0.38
C LEU A 78 -14.96 1.97 -1.51
N GLY A 79 -15.66 1.13 -2.29
CA GLY A 79 -16.48 1.57 -3.43
C GLY A 79 -15.64 1.97 -4.65
N LEU A 80 -14.37 1.53 -4.69
CA LEU A 80 -13.46 1.80 -5.79
C LEU A 80 -13.42 0.59 -6.74
N THR A 81 -13.03 0.83 -7.98
CA THR A 81 -12.92 -0.22 -9.01
C THR A 81 -11.53 -0.23 -9.60
N THR A 82 -10.97 -1.42 -9.84
CA THR A 82 -9.71 -1.55 -10.60
C THR A 82 -10.00 -1.72 -12.09
N LYS A 83 -9.35 -0.91 -12.93
CA LYS A 83 -9.41 -1.09 -14.39
C LYS A 83 -8.17 -1.85 -14.85
N LYS A 84 -8.37 -3.00 -15.50
CA LYS A 84 -7.28 -3.76 -16.12
C LYS A 84 -7.06 -3.24 -17.54
N SER A 85 -5.95 -2.54 -17.75
CA SER A 85 -5.49 -2.18 -19.09
C SER A 85 -4.53 -3.28 -19.57
N LYS A 86 -4.82 -3.92 -20.72
CA LYS A 86 -3.82 -4.82 -21.33
C LYS A 86 -2.65 -3.95 -21.81
N ILE A 87 -1.49 -4.11 -21.18
CA ILE A 87 -0.24 -3.54 -21.69
C ILE A 87 0.26 -4.51 -22.76
N LYS A 88 0.14 -4.15 -24.04
CA LYS A 88 0.89 -4.82 -25.11
C LYS A 88 2.35 -4.39 -24.94
N VAL A 89 3.20 -5.30 -24.50
CA VAL A 89 4.65 -5.12 -24.62
C VAL A 89 5.00 -5.66 -26.00
N SER A 90 5.26 -4.76 -26.94
CA SER A 90 5.79 -5.03 -28.27
C SER A 90 7.31 -4.88 -28.26
#